data_AF-A0A3R6R4P0-F1
#
_entry.id   AF-A0A3R6R4P0-F1
#
_cell.length_a   1.000
_cell.length_b   1.000
_cell.length_c   1.000
_cell.angle_alpha   90.00
_cell.angle_beta   90.00
_cell.angle_gamma   90.00
#
_symmetry.space_group_name_H-M   'P 1'
#
loop_
_entity.id
_entity.type
_entity.pdbx_description
1 polymer ?
#
loop_
_entity_poly.entity_id
_entity_poly.type
_entity_poly.pdbx_seq_one_letter_code
_entity_poly.pdbx_strand_id
1 'polypeptide(L)'
;MEKSEGQEWIIEMINNILIEVLSSMAEQERLTIRKRQRQGIDAAKKKGKHLGRPFIQKPSNYSQIMEMWKANEITTIEASRRLGVSKTTFYQMLKRDEAKCTKK
;
A
#
# COMPACT_ATOMS: atom_id res chain seq x y z
N MET A 1 11.82 56.12 -11.56
CA MET A 1 10.65 56.23 -10.66
C MET A 1 11.01 55.49 -9.40
N GLU A 2 11.45 56.22 -8.38
CA GLU A 2 11.58 55.70 -7.01
C GLU A 2 10.20 55.18 -6.58
N LYS A 3 10.14 53.91 -6.17
CA LYS A 3 9.00 53.42 -5.40
C LYS A 3 9.04 54.16 -4.07
N SER A 4 7.94 54.80 -3.68
CA SER A 4 7.87 55.37 -2.34
C SER A 4 7.90 54.22 -1.34
N GLU A 5 8.70 54.35 -0.28
CA GLU A 5 8.88 53.34 0.79
C GLU A 5 7.54 52.86 1.39
N GLY A 6 6.47 53.64 1.22
CA GLY A 6 5.09 53.28 1.59
C GLY A 6 4.35 52.32 0.65
N GLN A 7 4.92 51.89 -0.48
CA GLN A 7 4.30 50.91 -1.38
C GLN A 7 4.87 49.50 -1.19
N GLU A 8 6.07 49.38 -0.64
CA GLU A 8 6.77 48.08 -0.51
C GLU A 8 6.06 47.16 0.49
N TRP A 9 5.63 47.69 1.64
CA TRP A 9 4.88 46.92 2.63
C TRP A 9 3.52 46.41 2.10
N ILE A 10 2.88 47.17 1.20
CA ILE A 10 1.61 46.75 0.57
C ILE A 10 1.86 45.58 -0.38
N ILE A 11 2.92 45.66 -1.20
CA ILE A 11 3.28 44.58 -2.13
C ILE A 11 3.65 43.31 -1.35
N GLU A 12 4.41 43.44 -0.26
CA GLU A 12 4.75 42.33 0.61
C GLU A 12 3.49 41.71 1.25
N MET A 13 2.57 42.53 1.76
CA MET A 13 1.30 42.05 2.32
C MET A 13 0.46 41.30 1.27
N ILE A 14 0.34 41.84 0.06
CA ILE A 14 -0.38 41.19 -1.05
C ILE A 14 0.28 39.86 -1.41
N ASN A 15 1.61 39.81 -1.51
CA ASN A 15 2.33 38.57 -1.81
C ASN A 15 2.09 37.51 -0.73
N ASN A 16 2.14 37.88 0.55
CA ASN A 16 1.90 36.96 1.66
C ASN A 16 0.47 36.40 1.63
N ILE A 17 -0.53 37.25 1.39
CA ILE A 17 -1.92 36.82 1.24
C ILE A 17 -2.10 35.88 0.04
N LEU A 18 -1.48 36.20 -1.10
CA LEU A 18 -1.54 35.35 -2.29
C LEU A 18 -0.93 33.97 -2.02
N ILE A 19 0.21 33.92 -1.33
CA ILE A 19 0.85 32.65 -0.95
C ILE A 19 -0.07 31.86 -0.02
N GLU A 20 -0.67 32.49 0.98
CA GLU A 20 -1.59 31.83 1.92
C GLU A 20 -2.82 31.26 1.22
N VAL A 21 -3.47 32.05 0.36
CA VAL A 21 -4.64 31.62 -0.42
C VAL A 21 -4.28 30.43 -1.31
N LEU A 22 -3.19 30.52 -2.08
CA LEU A 22 -2.76 29.43 -2.96
C LEU A 22 -2.40 28.16 -2.17
N SER A 23 -1.77 28.32 -1.00
CA SER A 23 -1.44 27.19 -0.11
C SER A 23 -2.71 26.50 0.40
N SER A 24 -3.70 27.30 0.83
CA SER A 24 -5.00 26.80 1.30
C SER A 24 -5.75 26.06 0.19
N MET A 25 -5.78 26.61 -1.03
CA MET A 25 -6.39 25.98 -2.19
C MET A 25 -5.72 24.64 -2.53
N ALA A 26 -4.39 24.60 -2.55
CA ALA A 26 -3.63 23.37 -2.80
C ALA A 26 -3.90 22.29 -1.73
N GLU A 27 -4.03 22.69 -0.47
CA GLU A 27 -4.38 21.78 0.63
C GLU A 27 -5.81 21.23 0.46
N GLN A 28 -6.78 22.09 0.17
CA GLN A 28 -8.17 21.69 -0.08
C GLN A 28 -8.29 20.70 -1.25
N GLU A 29 -7.56 20.95 -2.35
CA GLU A 29 -7.53 20.05 -3.49
C GLU A 29 -6.92 18.68 -3.11
N ARG A 30 -5.80 18.67 -2.39
CA ARG A 30 -5.15 17.45 -1.90
C ARG A 30 -6.08 16.62 -1.01
N LEU A 31 -6.80 17.27 -0.10
CA LEU A 31 -7.79 16.61 0.76
C LEU A 31 -8.93 16.00 -0.06
N THR A 32 -9.42 16.73 -1.06
CA THR A 32 -10.50 16.28 -1.95
C THR A 32 -10.07 15.06 -2.77
N ILE A 33 -8.87 15.07 -3.35
CA ILE A 33 -8.31 13.94 -4.09
C ILE A 33 -8.18 12.71 -3.20
N ARG A 34 -7.64 12.86 -1.97
CA ARG A 34 -7.53 11.76 -1.01
C ARG A 34 -8.88 11.19 -0.60
N LYS A 35 -9.88 12.04 -0.37
CA LYS A 35 -11.25 11.61 -0.05
C LYS A 35 -11.84 10.77 -1.18
N ARG A 36 -11.72 11.22 -2.43
CA ARG A 36 -12.19 10.48 -3.61
C ARG A 36 -11.44 9.16 -3.83
N GLN A 37 -10.12 9.17 -3.65
CA GLN A 37 -9.31 7.95 -3.73
C GLN A 37 -9.77 6.91 -2.70
N ARG A 38 -10.01 7.34 -1.45
CA ARG A 38 -10.53 6.47 -0.38
C ARG A 38 -11.90 5.89 -0.76
N GLN A 39 -12.82 6.72 -1.25
CA GLN A 39 -14.13 6.26 -1.73
C GLN A 39 -14.00 5.19 -2.83
N GLY A 40 -13.07 5.39 -3.78
CA GLY A 40 -12.79 4.41 -4.83
C GLY A 40 -12.23 3.09 -4.29
N ILE A 41 -11.28 3.17 -3.36
CA ILE A 41 -10.71 2.00 -2.65
C ILE A 41 -11.80 1.23 -1.91
N ASP A 42 -12.67 1.92 -1.18
CA ASP A 42 -13.74 1.30 -0.40
C ASP A 42 -14.79 0.64 -1.32
N ALA A 43 -15.13 1.28 -2.44
CA ALA A 43 -15.99 0.68 -3.45
C ALA A 43 -15.36 -0.59 -4.08
N ALA A 44 -14.06 -0.58 -4.36
CA ALA A 44 -13.34 -1.74 -4.88
C ALA A 44 -13.28 -2.89 -3.86
N LYS A 45 -13.04 -2.58 -2.57
CA LYS A 45 -13.10 -3.56 -1.48
C LYS A 45 -14.49 -4.19 -1.34
N LYS A 46 -15.56 -3.39 -1.40
CA LYS A 46 -16.95 -3.89 -1.37
C LYS A 46 -17.26 -4.84 -2.54
N LYS A 47 -16.67 -4.59 -3.71
CA LYS A 47 -16.75 -5.48 -4.88
C LYS A 47 -15.83 -6.71 -4.78
N GLY A 48 -15.10 -6.89 -3.68
CA GLY A 48 -14.18 -8.02 -3.48
C GLY A 48 -12.92 -7.97 -4.34
N LYS A 49 -12.58 -6.83 -4.97
CA LYS A 49 -11.36 -6.73 -5.76
C LYS A 49 -10.13 -6.78 -4.85
N HIS A 50 -9.12 -7.56 -5.24
CA HIS A 50 -7.81 -7.52 -4.59
C HIS A 50 -7.16 -6.16 -4.81
N LEU A 51 -6.71 -5.52 -3.73
CA LEU A 51 -6.02 -4.23 -3.78
C LEU A 51 -4.56 -4.39 -3.37
N GLY A 52 -3.68 -3.64 -4.03
CA GLY A 52 -2.25 -3.70 -3.80
C GLY A 52 -1.58 -4.88 -4.49
N ARG A 53 -0.36 -5.22 -4.05
CA ARG A 53 0.45 -6.26 -4.67
C ARG A 53 -0.26 -7.63 -4.55
N PRO A 54 -0.45 -8.37 -5.66
CA PRO A 54 -1.00 -9.72 -5.60
C PRO A 54 -0.09 -10.63 -4.79
N PHE A 55 -0.69 -11.63 -4.16
CA PHE A 55 0.07 -12.65 -3.47
C PHE A 55 0.84 -13.53 -4.47
N ILE A 56 2.02 -13.99 -4.05
CA ILE A 56 2.77 -15.00 -4.78
C ILE A 56 1.89 -16.25 -4.88
N GLN A 57 1.65 -16.68 -6.11
CA GLN A 57 0.86 -17.87 -6.39
C GLN A 57 1.58 -19.10 -5.88
N LYS A 58 0.81 -20.11 -5.47
CA LYS A 58 1.39 -21.39 -5.05
C LYS A 58 2.00 -22.08 -6.27
N PRO A 59 3.28 -22.47 -6.22
CA PRO A 59 3.89 -23.30 -7.26
C PRO A 59 3.14 -24.63 -7.43
N SER A 60 3.25 -25.26 -8.59
CA SER A 60 2.59 -26.56 -8.87
C SER A 60 3.01 -27.67 -7.91
N ASN A 61 4.26 -27.66 -7.45
CA ASN A 61 4.81 -28.62 -6.49
C ASN A 61 4.45 -28.30 -5.02
N TYR A 62 3.63 -27.28 -4.76
CA TYR A 62 3.31 -26.84 -3.40
C TYR A 62 2.75 -27.96 -2.51
N SER A 63 1.75 -28.70 -2.99
CA SER A 63 1.09 -29.74 -2.19
C SER A 63 2.04 -30.84 -1.75
N GLN A 64 2.88 -31.34 -2.67
CA GLN A 64 3.87 -32.39 -2.39
C GLN A 64 4.90 -31.93 -1.36
N ILE A 65 5.47 -30.74 -1.54
CA ILE A 65 6.46 -30.19 -0.60
C ILE A 65 5.85 -29.94 0.78
N MET A 66 4.58 -29.53 0.83
CA MET A 66 3.86 -29.33 2.09
C MET A 66 3.59 -30.63 2.84
N GLU A 67 3.31 -31.73 2.14
CA GLU A 67 3.17 -33.06 2.75
C GLU A 67 4.49 -33.54 3.36
N MET A 68 5.58 -33.48 2.59
CA MET A 68 6.93 -33.85 3.07
C MET A 68 7.35 -32.99 4.28
N TRP A 69 7.07 -31.69 4.23
CA TRP A 69 7.40 -30.78 5.35
C TRP A 69 6.56 -31.09 6.59
N LYS A 70 5.26 -31.38 6.45
CA LYS A 70 4.38 -31.77 7.57
C LYS A 70 4.77 -33.13 8.17
N ALA A 71 5.31 -34.03 7.36
CA ALA A 71 5.89 -35.31 7.79
C ALA A 71 7.27 -35.15 8.46
N ASN A 72 7.80 -33.92 8.59
CA ASN A 72 9.14 -33.61 9.08
C ASN A 72 10.28 -34.24 8.24
N GLU A 73 10.02 -34.62 6.98
CA GLU A 73 11.03 -35.20 6.08
C GLU A 73 12.01 -34.16 5.54
N ILE A 74 11.58 -32.90 5.42
CA ILE A 74 12.37 -31.80 4.91
C ILE A 74 12.28 -30.57 5.82
N THR A 75 13.37 -29.81 5.89
CA THR A 75 13.39 -28.57 6.67
C THR A 75 12.67 -27.43 5.96
N THR A 76 12.26 -26.41 6.70
CA THR A 76 11.67 -25.19 6.14
C THR A 76 12.57 -24.49 5.12
N ILE A 77 13.91 -24.55 5.31
CA ILE A 77 14.88 -23.96 4.39
C ILE A 77 14.87 -24.72 3.07
N GLU A 78 14.85 -26.04 3.13
CA GLU A 78 14.82 -26.90 1.96
C GLU A 78 13.47 -26.83 1.23
N ALA A 79 12.36 -26.82 1.96
CA ALA A 79 11.03 -26.61 1.39
C ALA A 79 10.94 -25.26 0.65
N SER A 80 11.45 -24.18 1.25
CA SER A 80 11.48 -22.85 0.62
C SER A 80 12.33 -22.86 -0.67
N ARG A 81 13.48 -23.52 -0.64
CA ARG A 81 14.37 -23.68 -1.81
C ARG A 81 13.69 -24.46 -2.93
N ARG A 82 13.08 -25.61 -2.63
CA ARG A 82 12.38 -26.46 -3.59
C ARG A 82 11.14 -25.77 -4.19
N LEU A 83 10.52 -24.86 -3.45
CA LEU A 83 9.42 -24.03 -3.92
C LEU A 83 9.86 -22.77 -4.67
N GLY A 84 11.15 -22.44 -4.69
CA GLY A 84 11.68 -21.23 -5.32
C GLY A 84 11.21 -19.93 -4.64
N VAL A 85 10.86 -19.98 -3.36
CA VAL A 85 10.36 -18.81 -2.60
C VAL A 85 11.27 -18.49 -1.41
N SER A 86 11.22 -17.23 -0.95
CA SER A 86 11.90 -16.86 0.28
C SER A 86 11.29 -17.55 1.49
N LYS A 87 12.09 -17.76 2.55
CA LYS A 87 11.60 -18.28 3.84
C LYS A 87 10.42 -17.47 4.39
N THR A 88 10.45 -16.15 4.19
CA THR A 88 9.35 -15.25 4.58
C THR A 88 8.07 -15.53 3.79
N THR A 89 8.18 -15.76 2.49
CA THR A 89 7.04 -16.11 1.62
C THR A 89 6.47 -17.46 2.01
N PHE A 90 7.32 -18.44 2.34
CA PHE A 90 6.90 -19.75 2.82
C PHE A 90 6.02 -19.65 4.07
N TYR A 91 6.47 -18.94 5.12
CA TYR A 91 5.65 -18.73 6.32
C TYR A 91 4.36 -17.93 6.05
N GLN A 92 4.40 -16.97 5.13
CA GLN A 92 3.18 -16.28 4.71
C GLN A 92 2.18 -17.20 4.02
N MET A 93 2.66 -18.18 3.24
CA MET A 93 1.80 -19.21 2.64
C MET A 93 1.18 -20.10 3.72
N LEU A 94 1.95 -20.54 4.72
CA LEU A 94 1.46 -21.33 5.86
C LEU A 94 0.34 -20.61 6.62
N LYS A 95 0.58 -19.36 7.04
CA LYS A 95 -0.40 -18.55 7.77
C LYS A 95 -1.69 -18.36 6.98
N ARG A 96 -1.61 -18.28 5.64
CA ARG A 96 -2.79 -18.18 4.77
C ARG A 96 -3.57 -19.49 4.72
N ASP A 97 -2.88 -20.62 4.75
CA ASP A 97 -3.54 -21.93 4.73
C ASP A 97 -4.26 -22.20 6.05
N GLU A 98 -3.65 -21.84 7.18
CA GLU A 98 -4.31 -21.86 8.49
C GLU A 98 -5.54 -20.93 8.53
N ALA A 99 -5.39 -19.70 8.03
CA ALA A 99 -6.49 -18.72 7.99
C ALA A 99 -7.62 -19.11 7.01
N LYS A 100 -7.36 -19.99 6.04
CA LYS A 100 -8.40 -20.57 5.18
C LYS A 100 -9.12 -21.73 5.87
N CYS A 101 -8.44 -22.47 6.73
CA CYS A 101 -9.02 -23.59 7.49
C CYS A 101 -10.01 -23.08 8.57
N THR A 102 -9.70 -21.95 9.22
CA THR A 102 -10.53 -21.35 10.28
C THR A 102 -11.76 -20.57 9.79
N LYS A 103 -11.85 -20.30 8.48
CA LYS A 103 -12.97 -19.60 7.85
C LYS A 103 -13.93 -20.54 7.11
N LYS A 104 -13.79 -21.84 7.33
CA LYS A 104 -14.61 -22.87 6.71
C LYS A 104 -15.64 -23.41 7.69
#